data_AF-Q9BHE0-F1
#
_entry.id   AF-Q9BHE0-F1
#
_cell.length_a   1.000
_cell.length_b   1.000
_cell.length_c   1.000
_cell.angle_alpha   90.00
_cell.angle_beta   90.00
_cell.angle_gamma   90.00
#
_symmetry.space_group_name_H-M   'P 1'
#
loop_
_entity.id
_entity.type
_entity.pdbx_description
1 polymer ?
#
loop_
_entity_poly.entity_id
_entity_poly.type
_entity_poly.pdbx_seq_one_letter_code
_entity_poly.pdbx_strand_id
1 'polypeptide(L)'
;MKKQSAKADATEAALAAEDEVDDVPRISLNRLLEAQPLTFDNDVRLEKFDGSTLELERSSTKRPWNIKVAFAGDDIIMTKLPPFAPKQQTHPFLRSLRAGPQGEVKWVVDGLNGQDLSVMTKSNKTKALDAIKGSTKLSFVLRALRK
;
A
#
# COMPACT_ATOMS: atom_id res chain seq x y z
N MET A 1 -55.27 33.49 -13.86
CA MET A 1 -55.98 32.36 -13.23
C MET A 1 -55.02 31.20 -13.08
N LYS A 2 -54.87 30.67 -11.86
CA LYS A 2 -54.10 29.45 -11.54
C LYS A 2 -54.88 28.20 -11.96
N LYS A 3 -54.17 27.13 -12.33
CA LYS A 3 -54.36 25.69 -11.95
C LYS A 3 -53.57 24.82 -12.95
N GLN A 4 -52.95 23.68 -12.66
CA GLN A 4 -52.43 22.97 -11.48
C GLN A 4 -52.03 21.57 -12.01
N SER A 5 -51.11 20.91 -11.31
CA SER A 5 -50.85 19.45 -11.26
C SER A 5 -49.75 18.91 -12.19
N ALA A 6 -48.93 17.93 -11.82
CA ALA A 6 -48.49 17.32 -10.55
C ALA A 6 -47.55 16.14 -10.92
N LYS A 7 -46.46 15.92 -10.14
CA LYS A 7 -45.75 14.64 -9.86
C LYS A 7 -45.18 13.86 -11.08
N ALA A 8 -44.12 13.04 -11.03
CA ALA A 8 -43.30 12.42 -9.99
C ALA A 8 -41.89 12.15 -10.62
N ASP A 9 -40.80 12.22 -9.87
CA ASP A 9 -39.99 11.06 -9.41
C ASP A 9 -39.06 10.44 -10.47
N ALA A 10 -37.75 10.61 -10.26
CA ALA A 10 -36.74 9.59 -10.55
C ALA A 10 -35.41 10.06 -9.94
N THR A 11 -35.10 9.45 -8.80
CA THR A 11 -33.76 9.42 -8.22
C THR A 11 -32.99 8.33 -8.97
N GLU A 12 -31.97 8.66 -9.76
CA GLU A 12 -31.00 7.64 -10.18
C GLU A 12 -29.62 8.24 -10.45
N ALA A 13 -28.67 7.76 -9.66
CA ALA A 13 -27.27 7.47 -9.96
C ALA A 13 -26.44 8.59 -10.63
N ALA A 14 -25.49 9.22 -9.93
CA ALA A 14 -24.20 8.63 -9.56
C ALA A 14 -23.52 7.88 -10.73
N LEU A 15 -22.24 8.19 -10.96
CA LEU A 15 -21.31 7.59 -11.93
C LEU A 15 -21.15 8.38 -13.23
N ALA A 16 -20.57 9.56 -13.09
CA ALA A 16 -19.67 10.12 -14.11
C ALA A 16 -18.44 10.70 -13.38
N ALA A 17 -17.72 9.81 -12.70
CA ALA A 17 -16.37 10.05 -12.20
C ALA A 17 -15.54 8.83 -12.59
N GLU A 18 -15.44 8.59 -13.88
CA GLU A 18 -14.46 7.68 -14.46
C GLU A 18 -13.48 8.51 -15.28
N ASP A 19 -12.20 8.24 -15.03
CA ASP A 19 -11.05 8.66 -15.82
C ASP A 19 -10.54 10.11 -15.63
N GLU A 20 -10.21 10.49 -14.39
CA GLU A 20 -8.93 11.20 -14.20
C GLU A 20 -7.82 10.15 -14.32
N VAL A 21 -7.41 9.95 -15.57
CA VAL A 21 -6.15 9.31 -15.93
C VAL A 21 -5.06 9.94 -15.07
N ASP A 22 -4.45 9.07 -14.27
CA ASP A 22 -3.33 9.27 -13.36
C ASP A 22 -2.15 9.92 -14.12
N ASP A 23 -2.21 11.23 -14.41
CA ASP A 23 -1.12 12.05 -14.97
C ASP A 23 -0.12 12.41 -13.86
N VAL A 24 0.19 11.42 -13.04
CA VAL A 24 1.29 11.48 -12.10
C VAL A 24 2.50 10.88 -12.81
N PRO A 25 3.54 11.68 -13.08
CA PRO A 25 4.75 11.17 -13.70
C PRO A 25 5.27 9.98 -12.92
N ARG A 26 5.40 8.84 -13.60
CA ARG A 26 5.96 7.62 -13.02
C ARG A 26 7.35 7.96 -12.47
N ILE A 27 7.54 7.76 -11.16
CA ILE A 27 8.83 8.03 -10.51
C ILE A 27 9.88 7.09 -11.12
N SER A 28 10.97 7.65 -11.64
CA SER A 28 12.06 6.86 -12.23
C SER A 28 12.82 6.08 -11.16
N LEU A 29 13.42 4.95 -11.55
CA LEU A 29 14.21 4.13 -10.63
C LEU A 29 15.35 4.93 -9.99
N ASN A 30 16.07 5.75 -10.75
CA ASN A 30 17.14 6.61 -10.23
C ASN A 30 16.63 7.54 -9.11
N ARG A 31 15.44 8.13 -9.30
CA ARG A 31 14.82 9.00 -8.31
C ARG A 31 14.38 8.26 -7.04
N LEU A 32 14.05 6.97 -7.15
CA LEU A 32 13.78 6.13 -5.99
C LEU A 32 15.07 5.77 -5.23
N LEU A 33 16.15 5.45 -5.94
CA LEU A 33 17.43 5.12 -5.33
C LEU A 33 18.09 6.33 -4.64
N GLU A 34 17.83 7.53 -5.14
CA GLU A 34 18.30 8.79 -4.54
C GLU A 34 17.36 9.34 -3.45
N ALA A 35 16.18 8.74 -3.25
CA ALA A 35 15.23 9.21 -2.26
C ALA A 35 15.75 8.96 -0.84
N GLN A 36 15.57 9.94 0.03
CA GLN A 36 15.90 9.78 1.44
C GLN A 36 14.95 8.78 2.12
N PRO A 37 15.39 8.12 3.21
CA PRO A 37 14.50 7.29 4.00
C PRO A 37 13.27 8.05 4.49
N LEU A 38 12.11 7.38 4.45
CA LEU A 38 10.86 7.94 4.94
C LEU A 38 10.56 7.41 6.34
N THR A 39 10.43 8.30 7.32
CA THR A 39 9.99 7.93 8.68
C THR A 39 8.48 8.11 8.82
N PHE A 40 7.78 7.04 9.20
CA PHE A 40 6.37 6.99 9.53
C PHE A 40 6.10 7.52 10.95
N ASP A 41 4.85 7.83 11.28
CA ASP A 41 4.44 8.42 12.56
C ASP A 41 4.69 7.48 13.76
N ASN A 42 4.83 6.18 13.51
CA ASN A 42 5.13 5.16 14.54
C ASN A 42 6.63 4.84 14.66
N ASP A 43 7.51 5.71 14.17
CA ASP A 43 8.98 5.55 14.14
C ASP A 43 9.49 4.39 13.26
N VAL A 44 8.61 3.77 12.46
CA VAL A 44 9.06 2.84 11.41
C VAL A 44 9.68 3.67 10.29
N ARG A 45 10.80 3.19 9.73
CA ARG A 45 11.49 3.83 8.63
C ARG A 45 11.41 2.95 7.39
N LEU A 46 11.09 3.56 6.26
CA LEU A 46 11.24 2.98 4.93
C LEU A 46 12.62 3.38 4.41
N GLU A 47 13.56 2.43 4.46
CA GLU A 47 14.95 2.67 4.08
C GLU A 47 15.14 2.65 2.57
N LYS A 48 14.42 1.76 1.88
CA LYS A 48 14.56 1.56 0.44
C LYS A 48 13.27 1.09 -0.20
N PHE A 49 12.96 1.65 -1.36
CA PHE A 49 11.99 1.07 -2.29
C PHE A 49 12.45 1.27 -3.73
N ASP A 50 12.72 0.20 -4.47
CA ASP A 50 13.22 0.25 -5.85
C ASP A 50 12.13 -0.04 -6.91
N GLY A 51 10.86 -0.02 -6.51
CA GLY A 51 9.72 -0.38 -7.36
C GLY A 51 9.33 -1.86 -7.27
N SER A 52 10.14 -2.68 -6.60
CA SER A 52 9.83 -4.09 -6.31
C SER A 52 10.16 -4.48 -4.88
N THR A 53 11.32 -4.10 -4.36
CA THR A 53 11.77 -4.46 -3.02
C THR A 53 11.54 -3.31 -2.08
N LEU A 54 10.75 -3.54 -1.02
CA LEU A 54 10.44 -2.58 0.02
C LEU A 54 11.13 -3.00 1.33
N GLU A 55 12.03 -2.16 1.83
CA GLU A 55 12.77 -2.40 3.08
C GLU A 55 12.30 -1.45 4.18
N LEU A 56 11.94 -2.02 5.32
CA LEU A 56 11.44 -1.31 6.49
C LEU A 56 12.26 -1.66 7.72
N GLU A 57 12.51 -0.68 8.58
CA GLU A 57 13.25 -0.84 9.82
C GLU A 57 12.50 -0.18 10.98
N ARG A 58 12.60 -0.78 12.16
CA ARG A 58 12.16 -0.18 13.43
C ARG A 58 13.24 -0.35 14.47
N SER A 59 13.39 0.63 15.35
CA SER A 59 14.40 0.64 16.42
C SER A 59 14.17 -0.42 17.50
N SER A 60 12.94 -0.90 17.66
CA SER A 60 12.57 -1.88 18.69
C SER A 60 11.35 -2.70 18.30
N THR A 61 11.28 -3.94 18.78
CA THR A 61 10.12 -4.82 18.61
C THR A 61 8.88 -4.38 19.40
N LYS A 62 9.04 -3.44 20.35
CA LYS A 62 7.93 -2.85 21.13
C LYS A 62 6.99 -2.00 20.27
N ARG A 63 7.47 -1.42 19.16
CA ARG A 63 6.67 -0.60 18.24
C ARG A 63 6.02 -1.51 17.20
N PRO A 64 4.68 -1.56 17.05
CA PRO A 64 4.07 -2.42 16.04
C PRO A 64 4.42 -1.94 14.61
N TRP A 65 4.50 -2.89 13.67
CA TRP A 65 4.74 -2.57 12.26
C TRP A 65 3.62 -1.71 11.66
N ASN A 66 2.37 -1.87 12.09
CA ASN A 66 1.19 -1.19 11.54
C ASN A 66 0.99 -1.37 10.02
N ILE A 67 1.54 -2.44 9.46
CA ILE A 67 1.32 -2.87 8.08
C ILE A 67 0.11 -3.80 8.06
N LYS A 68 -0.79 -3.64 7.08
CA LYS A 68 -1.88 -4.59 6.84
C LYS A 68 -1.61 -5.39 5.57
N VAL A 69 -1.79 -6.70 5.70
CA VAL A 69 -1.80 -7.65 4.59
C VAL A 69 -3.09 -8.47 4.66
N ALA A 70 -3.58 -8.93 3.52
CA ALA A 70 -4.78 -9.76 3.41
C ALA A 70 -4.55 -10.91 2.44
N PHE A 71 -5.17 -12.06 2.69
CA PHE A 71 -5.19 -13.16 1.71
C PHE A 71 -6.23 -12.87 0.62
N ALA A 72 -5.83 -13.02 -0.64
CA ALA A 72 -6.69 -12.98 -1.81
C ALA A 72 -6.50 -14.30 -2.58
N GLY A 73 -7.34 -15.30 -2.28
CA GLY A 73 -7.09 -16.66 -2.71
C GLY A 73 -5.81 -17.21 -2.05
N ASP A 74 -4.84 -17.58 -2.89
CA ASP A 74 -3.51 -18.01 -2.44
C ASP A 74 -2.53 -16.84 -2.28
N ASP A 75 -2.79 -15.68 -2.88
CA ASP A 75 -1.90 -14.53 -2.82
C ASP A 75 -2.03 -13.77 -1.49
N ILE A 76 -0.97 -13.07 -1.11
CA ILE A 76 -0.97 -12.09 -0.02
C ILE A 76 -0.91 -10.71 -0.64
N ILE A 77 -1.84 -9.84 -0.27
CA ILE A 77 -1.91 -8.46 -0.74
C ILE A 77 -1.58 -7.52 0.42
N MET A 78 -0.57 -6.67 0.25
CA MET A 78 -0.35 -5.52 1.14
C MET A 78 -1.41 -4.47 0.84
N THR A 79 -2.18 -4.12 1.87
CA THR A 79 -3.35 -3.23 1.78
C THR A 79 -3.15 -1.91 2.50
N LYS A 80 -2.21 -1.84 3.45
CA LYS A 80 -1.95 -0.62 4.21
C LYS A 80 -0.50 -0.53 4.68
N LEU A 81 0.10 0.64 4.50
CA LEU A 81 1.38 1.05 5.09
C LEU A 81 1.20 1.57 6.52
N PRO A 82 2.30 1.73 7.29
CA PRO A 82 2.24 2.43 8.56
C PRO A 82 1.73 3.88 8.37
N PRO A 83 1.16 4.50 9.42
CA PRO A 83 0.64 5.88 9.35
C PRO A 83 1.75 6.89 9.04
N PHE A 84 1.46 7.88 8.20
CA PHE A 84 2.36 8.97 7.87
C PHE A 84 1.62 10.30 7.86
N ALA A 85 2.36 11.39 8.09
CA ALA A 85 1.82 12.73 8.02
C ALA A 85 1.41 13.08 6.57
N PRO A 86 0.29 13.80 6.35
CA PRO A 86 -0.19 14.16 5.00
C PRO A 86 0.85 14.87 4.13
N LYS A 87 1.72 15.69 4.74
CA LYS A 87 2.83 16.38 4.05
C LYS A 87 3.84 15.43 3.39
N GLN A 88 3.91 14.18 3.84
CA GLN A 88 4.83 13.17 3.31
C GLN A 88 4.26 12.48 2.06
N GLN A 89 2.99 12.65 1.70
CA GLN A 89 2.38 11.93 0.58
C GLN A 89 3.05 12.18 -0.78
N THR A 90 3.74 13.30 -0.93
CA THR A 90 4.54 13.63 -2.12
C THR A 90 5.90 12.91 -2.18
N HIS A 91 6.27 12.17 -1.14
CA HIS A 91 7.52 11.43 -1.05
C HIS A 91 7.65 10.41 -2.20
N PRO A 92 8.81 10.28 -2.86
CA PRO A 92 8.99 9.38 -4.01
C PRO A 92 8.52 7.95 -3.74
N PHE A 93 8.83 7.39 -2.55
CA PHE A 93 8.37 6.06 -2.16
C PHE A 93 6.85 5.95 -2.10
N LEU A 94 6.15 6.88 -1.43
CA LEU A 94 4.69 6.84 -1.31
C LEU A 94 4.01 7.05 -2.66
N ARG A 95 4.54 7.95 -3.49
CA ARG A 95 4.05 8.14 -4.86
C ARG A 95 4.21 6.88 -5.71
N SER A 96 5.37 6.22 -5.63
CA SER A 96 5.60 4.99 -6.40
C SER A 96 4.79 3.80 -5.88
N LEU A 97 4.54 3.72 -4.58
CA LEU A 97 3.63 2.73 -3.98
C LEU A 97 2.16 3.05 -4.24
N ARG A 98 1.85 4.24 -4.77
CA ARG A 98 0.51 4.79 -4.95
C ARG A 98 -0.28 4.81 -3.64
N ALA A 99 0.37 5.24 -2.56
CA ALA A 99 -0.22 5.29 -1.24
C ALA A 99 -1.36 6.33 -1.18
N GLY A 100 -2.55 5.89 -0.76
CA GLY A 100 -3.68 6.74 -0.46
C GLY A 100 -3.44 7.64 0.76
N PRO A 101 -4.32 8.62 1.03
CA PRO A 101 -4.15 9.58 2.13
C PRO A 101 -4.06 8.95 3.53
N GLN A 102 -4.58 7.73 3.69
CA GLN A 102 -4.55 6.97 4.95
C GLN A 102 -3.56 5.79 4.85
N GLY A 103 -2.70 5.78 3.83
CA GLY A 103 -1.69 4.76 3.60
C GLY A 103 -2.18 3.48 2.94
N GLU A 104 -3.37 3.49 2.33
CA GLU A 104 -3.87 2.40 1.50
C GLU A 104 -2.91 2.14 0.34
N VAL A 105 -2.57 0.88 0.12
CA VAL A 105 -1.77 0.44 -1.02
C VAL A 105 -2.35 -0.86 -1.58
N LYS A 106 -1.93 -1.27 -2.77
CA LYS A 106 -2.41 -2.52 -3.37
C LYS A 106 -1.28 -3.23 -4.12
N TRP A 107 -0.54 -4.06 -3.40
CA TRP A 107 0.61 -4.79 -3.94
C TRP A 107 0.56 -6.26 -3.54
N VAL A 108 0.86 -7.17 -4.48
CA VAL A 108 1.07 -8.58 -4.14
C VAL A 108 2.40 -8.69 -3.41
N VAL A 109 2.43 -9.47 -2.34
CA VAL A 109 3.63 -9.81 -1.58
C VAL A 109 4.10 -11.19 -2.05
N ASP A 110 5.04 -11.20 -2.99
CA ASP A 110 5.64 -12.42 -3.50
C ASP A 110 6.76 -12.93 -2.57
N GLY A 111 7.37 -12.06 -1.78
CA GLY A 111 8.46 -12.44 -0.88
C GLY A 111 8.50 -11.65 0.42
N LEU A 112 9.03 -12.28 1.46
CA LEU A 112 9.16 -11.72 2.80
C LEU A 112 10.43 -12.24 3.47
N ASN A 113 11.34 -11.34 3.84
CA ASN A 113 12.60 -11.64 4.53
C ASN A 113 13.41 -12.76 3.86
N GLY A 114 13.48 -12.73 2.52
CA GLY A 114 14.19 -13.72 1.71
C GLY A 114 13.42 -15.03 1.47
N GLN A 115 12.21 -15.17 2.03
CA GLN A 115 11.33 -16.30 1.73
C GLN A 115 10.46 -15.96 0.52
N ASP A 116 10.39 -16.87 -0.45
CA ASP A 116 9.48 -16.78 -1.60
C ASP A 116 8.10 -17.28 -1.20
N LEU A 117 7.18 -16.35 -0.97
CA LEU A 117 5.81 -16.65 -0.62
C LEU A 117 5.02 -17.18 -1.81
N SER A 118 5.38 -16.88 -3.06
CA SER A 118 4.58 -17.26 -4.23
C SER A 118 4.39 -18.79 -4.36
N VAL A 119 5.39 -19.56 -3.94
CA VAL A 119 5.39 -21.03 -3.98
C VAL A 119 4.99 -21.70 -2.65
N MET A 120 4.72 -20.92 -1.60
CA MET A 120 4.40 -21.44 -0.27
C MET A 120 2.92 -21.77 -0.12
N THR A 121 2.64 -22.83 0.64
CA THR A 121 1.29 -23.14 1.09
C THR A 121 0.74 -22.05 2.02
N LYS A 122 -0.57 -21.91 2.11
CA LYS A 122 -1.24 -20.93 2.97
C LYS A 122 -0.79 -21.02 4.45
N SER A 123 -0.58 -22.23 4.98
CA SER A 123 -0.09 -22.41 6.35
C SER A 123 1.31 -21.83 6.55
N ASN A 124 2.22 -22.08 5.59
CA ASN A 124 3.58 -21.57 5.66
C ASN A 124 3.63 -20.05 5.46
N LYS A 125 2.76 -19.51 4.59
CA LYS A 125 2.53 -18.06 4.44
C LYS A 125 2.14 -17.41 5.76
N THR A 126 1.17 -17.99 6.48
CA THR A 126 0.76 -17.48 7.81
C THR A 126 1.92 -17.50 8.81
N LYS A 127 2.71 -18.59 8.86
CA LYS A 127 3.89 -18.66 9.73
C LYS A 127 4.93 -17.58 9.41
N ALA A 128 5.19 -17.33 8.13
CA ALA A 128 6.09 -16.27 7.68
C ALA A 128 5.58 -14.88 8.13
N LEU A 129 4.27 -14.62 7.97
CA LEU A 129 3.64 -13.38 8.42
C LEU A 129 3.67 -13.22 9.94
N ASP A 130 3.50 -14.30 10.71
CA ASP A 130 3.59 -14.22 12.18
C ASP A 130 5.02 -13.95 12.66
N ALA A 131 6.03 -14.47 11.97
CA ALA A 131 7.43 -14.26 12.31
C ALA A 131 7.86 -12.78 12.25
N ILE A 132 7.18 -11.94 11.44
CA ILE A 132 7.53 -10.51 11.32
C ILE A 132 7.38 -9.75 12.64
N LYS A 133 6.51 -10.22 13.54
CA LYS A 133 6.24 -9.61 14.84
C LYS A 133 7.51 -9.51 15.70
N GLY A 134 8.44 -10.45 15.54
CA GLY A 134 9.72 -10.49 16.25
C GLY A 134 10.88 -9.76 15.55
N SER A 135 10.71 -9.32 14.29
CA SER A 135 11.81 -8.73 13.52
C SER A 135 11.93 -7.22 13.71
N THR A 136 13.14 -6.66 13.68
CA THR A 136 13.36 -5.21 13.61
C THR A 136 13.54 -4.70 12.19
N LYS A 137 13.75 -5.61 11.22
CA LYS A 137 13.86 -5.28 9.79
C LYS A 137 12.94 -6.17 8.97
N LEU A 138 12.27 -5.61 7.98
CA LEU A 138 11.48 -6.35 7.01
C LEU A 138 11.95 -6.02 5.60
N SER A 139 12.00 -7.05 4.76
CA SER A 139 12.17 -6.90 3.32
C SER A 139 11.00 -7.59 2.64
N PHE A 140 10.21 -6.83 1.89
CA PHE A 140 9.12 -7.34 1.09
C PHE A 140 9.50 -7.31 -0.37
N VAL A 141 9.23 -8.40 -1.10
CA VAL A 141 9.23 -8.42 -2.55
C VAL A 141 7.80 -8.20 -3.01
N LEU A 142 7.58 -7.08 -3.67
CA LEU A 142 6.27 -6.58 -4.09
C LEU A 142 6.14 -6.68 -5.61
N ARG A 143 4.95 -7.08 -6.04
CA ARG A 143 4.55 -7.06 -7.44
C ARG A 143 3.27 -6.25 -7.59
N ALA A 144 3.28 -5.33 -8.55
CA ALA A 144 2.10 -4.56 -8.90
C ALA A 144 1.02 -5.51 -9.42
N LEU A 145 -0.22 -5.33 -8.96
CA LEU A 145 -1.36 -6.00 -9.56
C LEU A 145 -1.51 -5.49 -11.00
N ARG A 146 -1.28 -6.36 -11.98
CA ARG A 146 -1.61 -6.04 -13.38
C ARG A 146 -3.13 -5.93 -13.47
N LYS A 147 -3.62 -4.85 -14.07
CA LYS A 147 -5.02 -4.73 -14.48
C LYS A 147 -5.31 -5.75 -15.57
#